data_AF-H8GC01-F1
#
_entry.id   AF-H8GC01-F1
#
_cell.length_a   1.000
_cell.length_b   1.000
_cell.length_c   1.000
_cell.angle_alpha   90.00
_cell.angle_beta   90.00
_cell.angle_gamma   90.00
#
_symmetry.space_group_name_H-M   'P 1'
#
loop_
_entity.id
_entity.type
_entity.pdbx_description
1 polymer ?
#
loop_
_entity_poly.entity_id
_entity_poly.type
_entity_poly.pdbx_seq_one_letter_code
_entity_poly.pdbx_strand_id
1 'polypeptide(L)'
;AGARPLARLLAAGALAVPDGWAAHYVDALVAALGTRHRAAATHPTRDSGSWRELIDEILWLRGTPDTAPPPASAEEIAAAEARLGRILPESYRRFLTTCDGLPADVVFPRLRGVAELTTLVVAPDGTPGAVVISDPGALVLRTGTGEVLDDDPVFGRSVHRDVEALLEQHRDLLLAAEEPDRPL
;
A
#
# COMPACT_ATOMS: atom_id res chain seq x y z
N ALA A 1 7.66 2.33 0.70
CA ALA A 1 8.40 3.62 0.68
C ALA A 1 8.73 4.16 2.10
N GLY A 2 9.15 3.30 3.05
CA GLY A 2 9.37 3.66 4.47
C GLY A 2 10.78 4.08 4.92
N ALA A 3 11.74 4.31 4.01
CA ALA A 3 13.15 4.48 4.42
C ALA A 3 13.69 5.91 4.46
N ARG A 4 13.03 6.89 3.84
CA ARG A 4 13.42 8.31 4.00
C ARG A 4 13.26 8.83 5.44
N PRO A 5 12.21 8.45 6.18
CA PRO A 5 12.11 8.77 7.61
C PRO A 5 13.10 7.98 8.44
N LEU A 6 13.33 6.71 8.11
CA LEU A 6 14.34 5.87 8.76
C LEU A 6 15.76 6.45 8.57
N ALA A 7 16.05 6.97 7.38
CA ALA A 7 17.28 7.72 7.10
C ALA A 7 17.38 9.03 7.87
N ARG A 8 16.26 9.74 8.10
CA ARG A 8 16.24 10.92 8.97
C ARG A 8 16.46 10.57 10.44
N LEU A 9 15.89 9.48 10.93
CA LEU A 9 16.08 9.00 12.31
C LEU A 9 17.52 8.51 12.53
N LEU A 10 18.11 7.83 11.54
CA LEU A 10 19.52 7.46 11.51
C LEU A 10 20.42 8.70 11.49
N ALA A 11 20.15 9.69 10.63
CA ALA A 11 20.92 10.92 10.55
C ALA A 11 20.78 11.82 11.79
N ALA A 12 19.66 11.74 12.50
CA ALA A 12 19.42 12.44 13.76
C ALA A 12 20.02 11.73 14.99
N GLY A 13 20.65 10.56 14.81
CA GLY A 13 21.23 9.77 15.91
C GLY A 13 20.19 9.12 16.83
N ALA A 14 18.92 9.03 16.41
CA ALA A 14 17.84 8.46 17.20
C ALA A 14 17.90 6.92 17.28
N LEU A 15 18.72 6.30 16.44
CA LEU A 15 19.10 4.89 16.48
C LEU A 15 20.57 4.81 16.90
N ALA A 16 20.89 4.00 17.91
CA ALA A 16 22.26 3.79 18.33
C ALA A 16 23.00 2.97 17.26
N VAL A 17 23.79 3.63 16.43
CA VAL A 17 24.64 3.01 15.41
C VAL A 17 26.07 3.51 15.61
N PRO A 18 27.11 2.68 15.43
CA PRO A 18 28.49 3.13 15.54
C PRO A 18 28.80 4.36 14.67
N ASP A 19 29.61 5.28 15.20
CA ASP A 19 29.97 6.51 14.50
C ASP A 19 30.59 6.23 13.12
N GLY A 20 30.12 6.94 12.09
CA GLY A 20 30.56 6.79 10.70
C GLY A 20 29.79 5.74 9.88
N TRP A 21 28.95 4.91 10.50
CA TRP A 21 28.17 3.89 9.78
C TRP A 21 26.82 4.42 9.27
N ALA A 22 26.24 5.42 9.94
CA ALA A 22 24.91 5.93 9.62
C ALA A 22 24.78 6.44 8.18
N ALA A 23 25.77 7.20 7.67
CA ALA A 23 25.74 7.73 6.31
C ALA A 23 25.80 6.62 5.24
N HIS A 24 26.65 5.61 5.45
CA HIS A 24 26.81 4.51 4.50
C HIS A 24 25.56 3.61 4.45
N TYR A 25 24.92 3.36 5.59
CA TYR A 25 23.64 2.65 5.65
C TYR A 25 22.52 3.41 4.97
N VAL A 26 22.46 4.73 5.13
CA VAL A 26 21.47 5.58 4.44
C VAL A 26 21.64 5.49 2.93
N ASP A 27 22.86 5.62 2.42
CA ASP A 27 23.11 5.58 0.98
C ASP A 27 22.84 4.20 0.38
N ALA A 28 23.27 3.13 1.06
CA ALA A 28 23.02 1.75 0.64
C ALA A 28 21.51 1.43 0.64
N LEU A 29 20.78 1.90 1.65
CA LEU A 29 19.33 1.74 1.76
C LEU A 29 18.59 2.53 0.65
N VAL A 30 18.97 3.78 0.42
CA VAL A 30 18.41 4.61 -0.66
C VAL A 30 18.66 3.99 -2.04
N ALA A 31 19.87 3.47 -2.28
CA ALA A 31 20.22 2.82 -3.53
C ALA A 31 19.45 1.50 -3.75
N ALA A 32 19.36 0.65 -2.72
CA ALA A 32 18.59 -0.60 -2.78
C ALA A 32 17.11 -0.33 -3.05
N LEU A 33 16.53 0.70 -2.42
CA LEU A 33 15.14 1.08 -2.62
C LEU A 33 14.88 1.75 -3.96
N GLY A 34 15.80 2.58 -4.44
CA GLY A 34 15.72 3.14 -5.78
C GLY A 34 15.68 2.05 -6.86
N THR A 35 16.47 0.99 -6.66
CA THR A 35 16.49 -0.18 -7.56
C THR A 35 15.17 -0.96 -7.50
N ARG A 36 14.64 -1.21 -6.30
CA ARG A 36 13.36 -1.90 -6.08
C ARG A 36 12.16 -1.13 -6.65
N HIS A 37 12.10 0.19 -6.45
CA HIS A 37 11.03 1.02 -7.02
C HIS A 37 11.05 1.08 -8.55
N ARG A 38 12.25 1.08 -9.16
CA ARG A 38 12.38 1.05 -10.62
C ARG A 38 11.93 -0.30 -11.21
N ALA A 39 12.24 -1.40 -10.54
CA ALA A 39 11.77 -2.73 -10.93
C ALA A 39 10.23 -2.86 -10.83
N ALA A 40 9.64 -2.34 -9.76
CA ALA A 40 8.19 -2.30 -9.58
C ALA A 40 7.50 -1.41 -10.64
N ALA A 41 8.08 -0.25 -11.00
CA ALA A 41 7.53 0.63 -12.03
C ALA A 41 7.49 0.02 -13.45
N THR A 42 8.17 -1.12 -13.68
CA THR A 42 8.26 -1.78 -14.98
C THR A 42 7.33 -3.01 -15.09
N HIS A 43 6.60 -3.37 -14.03
CA HIS A 43 5.69 -4.51 -14.06
C HIS A 43 4.34 -4.17 -14.71
N PRO A 44 3.89 -4.91 -15.74
CA PRO A 44 2.54 -4.77 -16.28
C PRO A 44 1.48 -5.13 -15.23
N THR A 45 0.30 -4.52 -15.32
CA THR A 45 -0.87 -4.81 -14.48
C THR A 45 -1.26 -6.28 -14.54
N ARG A 46 -1.48 -6.91 -13.38
CA ARG A 46 -1.89 -8.32 -13.25
C ARG A 46 -3.24 -8.66 -13.89
N ASP A 47 -3.37 -9.90 -14.34
CA ASP A 47 -4.63 -10.55 -14.70
C ASP A 47 -5.44 -10.95 -13.46
N SER A 48 -6.77 -11.10 -13.58
CA SER A 48 -7.66 -11.35 -12.43
C SER A 48 -7.33 -12.63 -11.64
N GLY A 49 -6.83 -13.69 -12.28
CA GLY A 49 -6.37 -14.90 -11.57
C GLY A 49 -5.21 -14.61 -10.63
N SER A 50 -4.31 -13.74 -11.07
CA SER A 50 -3.11 -13.39 -10.32
C SER A 50 -3.36 -12.36 -9.21
N TRP A 51 -4.48 -11.62 -9.26
CA TRP A 51 -4.98 -10.79 -8.15
C TRP A 51 -5.50 -11.63 -6.99
N ARG A 52 -6.28 -12.68 -7.28
CA ARG A 52 -6.79 -13.59 -6.25
C ARG A 52 -5.64 -14.29 -5.54
N GLU A 53 -4.66 -14.80 -6.30
CA GLU A 53 -3.44 -15.40 -5.75
C GLU A 53 -2.70 -14.45 -4.79
N LEU A 54 -2.53 -13.17 -5.16
CA LEU A 54 -1.89 -12.18 -4.31
C LEU A 54 -2.64 -11.97 -2.98
N ILE A 55 -3.96 -11.88 -3.04
CA ILE A 55 -4.80 -11.65 -1.85
C ILE A 55 -4.80 -12.88 -0.95
N ASP A 56 -4.98 -14.07 -1.52
CA ASP A 56 -4.96 -15.34 -0.79
C ASP A 56 -3.61 -15.55 -0.10
N GLU A 57 -2.50 -15.23 -0.77
CA GLU A 57 -1.16 -15.32 -0.19
C GLU A 57 -0.96 -14.32 0.96
N ILE A 58 -1.39 -13.07 0.80
CA ILE A 58 -1.35 -12.07 1.88
C ILE A 58 -2.13 -12.56 3.10
N LEU A 59 -3.33 -13.10 2.90
CA LEU A 59 -4.18 -13.58 3.98
C LEU A 59 -3.61 -14.84 4.64
N TRP A 60 -2.98 -15.71 3.86
CA TRP A 60 -2.26 -16.87 4.38
C TRP A 60 -1.08 -16.45 5.26
N LEU A 61 -0.24 -15.53 4.78
CA LEU A 61 0.91 -14.98 5.52
C LEU A 61 0.48 -14.24 6.80
N ARG A 62 -0.74 -13.68 6.83
CA ARG A 62 -1.34 -13.09 8.04
C ARG A 62 -1.92 -14.13 9.01
N GLY A 63 -1.96 -15.41 8.63
CA GLY A 63 -2.58 -16.49 9.41
C GLY A 63 -4.11 -16.48 9.35
N THR A 64 -4.72 -15.82 8.36
CA THR A 64 -6.18 -15.64 8.21
C THR A 64 -6.69 -15.96 6.79
N PRO A 65 -6.37 -17.12 6.20
CA PRO A 65 -6.60 -17.42 4.78
C PRO A 65 -8.07 -17.35 4.32
N ASP A 66 -9.04 -17.57 5.21
CA ASP A 66 -10.48 -17.61 4.88
C ASP A 66 -11.24 -16.33 5.25
N THR A 67 -10.53 -15.21 5.40
CA THR A 67 -11.11 -13.93 5.84
C THR A 67 -11.30 -12.92 4.71
N ALA A 68 -11.05 -13.31 3.46
CA ALA A 68 -11.27 -12.46 2.30
C ALA A 68 -12.75 -12.04 2.21
N PRO A 69 -13.04 -10.71 2.21
CA PRO A 69 -14.37 -10.23 1.88
C PRO A 69 -14.83 -10.72 0.50
N PRO A 70 -16.15 -10.89 0.31
CA PRO A 70 -16.67 -11.25 -1.01
C PRO A 70 -16.34 -10.14 -2.04
N PRO A 71 -16.23 -10.50 -3.33
CA PRO A 71 -16.04 -9.50 -4.38
C PRO A 71 -17.22 -8.54 -4.51
N ALA A 72 -16.94 -7.27 -4.83
CA ALA A 72 -17.96 -6.31 -5.21
C ALA A 72 -18.47 -6.57 -6.63
N SER A 73 -19.78 -6.42 -6.83
CA SER A 73 -20.40 -6.45 -8.14
C SER A 73 -20.12 -5.16 -8.93
N ALA A 74 -20.25 -5.24 -10.26
CA ALA A 74 -20.11 -4.07 -11.13
C ALA A 74 -21.15 -2.97 -10.81
N GLU A 75 -22.35 -3.35 -10.36
CA GLU A 75 -23.41 -2.42 -9.96
C GLU A 75 -23.06 -1.68 -8.68
N GLU A 76 -22.50 -2.36 -7.67
CA GLU A 76 -22.05 -1.75 -6.43
C GLU A 76 -20.90 -0.77 -6.66
N ILE A 77 -19.95 -1.13 -7.54
CA ILE A 77 -18.86 -0.22 -7.95
C ILE A 77 -19.41 1.01 -8.65
N ALA A 78 -20.32 0.84 -9.62
CA ALA A 78 -20.94 1.97 -10.32
C ALA A 78 -21.73 2.88 -9.36
N ALA A 79 -22.44 2.30 -8.40
CA ALA A 79 -23.16 3.05 -7.37
C ALA A 79 -22.21 3.84 -6.46
N ALA A 80 -21.06 3.26 -6.08
CA ALA A 80 -20.05 3.97 -5.32
C ALA A 80 -19.39 5.09 -6.13
N GLU A 81 -19.06 4.87 -7.41
CA GLU A 81 -18.51 5.92 -8.28
C GLU A 81 -19.47 7.11 -8.41
N ALA A 82 -20.77 6.82 -8.58
CA ALA A 82 -21.81 7.84 -8.60
C ALA A 82 -21.90 8.60 -7.27
N ARG A 83 -21.85 7.89 -6.13
CA ARG A 83 -21.86 8.48 -4.79
C ARG A 83 -20.62 9.33 -4.49
N LEU A 84 -19.46 8.90 -4.97
CA LEU A 84 -18.19 9.61 -4.84
C LEU A 84 -18.09 10.78 -5.84
N GLY A 85 -18.92 10.78 -6.90
CA GLY A 85 -18.83 11.73 -8.00
C GLY A 85 -17.54 11.61 -8.80
N ARG A 86 -16.91 10.43 -8.78
CA ARG A 86 -15.59 10.15 -9.36
C ARG A 86 -15.51 8.71 -9.85
N ILE A 87 -14.83 8.52 -10.96
CA ILE A 87 -14.50 7.18 -11.47
C ILE A 87 -13.28 6.65 -10.70
N LEU A 88 -13.35 5.39 -10.30
CA LEU A 88 -12.26 4.71 -9.64
C LEU A 88 -11.24 4.22 -10.68
N PRO A 89 -9.93 4.39 -10.41
CA PRO A 89 -8.85 3.81 -11.21
C PRO A 89 -9.08 2.32 -11.48
N GLU A 90 -8.68 1.87 -12.67
CA GLU A 90 -8.92 0.48 -13.11
C GLU A 90 -8.34 -0.56 -12.16
N SER A 91 -7.11 -0.36 -11.68
CA SER A 91 -6.47 -1.26 -10.71
C SER A 91 -7.28 -1.38 -9.41
N TYR A 92 -7.87 -0.27 -8.95
CA TYR A 92 -8.72 -0.28 -7.75
C TYR A 92 -10.07 -0.96 -7.98
N ARG A 93 -10.67 -0.79 -9.17
CA ARG A 93 -11.87 -1.56 -9.55
C ARG A 93 -11.57 -3.05 -9.61
N ARG A 94 -10.43 -3.46 -10.20
CA ARG A 94 -10.00 -4.87 -10.24
C ARG A 94 -9.84 -5.45 -8.84
N PHE A 95 -9.22 -4.70 -7.93
CA PHE A 95 -9.14 -5.07 -6.52
C PHE A 95 -10.52 -5.32 -5.92
N LEU A 96 -11.46 -4.36 -6.01
CA LEU A 96 -12.81 -4.50 -5.46
C LEU A 96 -13.61 -5.66 -6.09
N THR A 97 -13.47 -5.90 -7.40
CA THR A 97 -14.08 -7.06 -8.08
C THR A 97 -13.41 -8.40 -7.76
N THR A 98 -12.30 -8.38 -7.03
CA THR A 98 -11.63 -9.59 -6.53
C THR A 98 -11.91 -9.77 -5.04
N CYS A 99 -11.90 -8.68 -4.27
CA CYS A 99 -12.05 -8.64 -2.83
C CYS A 99 -12.55 -7.25 -2.41
N ASP A 100 -13.77 -7.15 -1.87
CA ASP A 100 -14.38 -5.87 -1.49
C ASP A 100 -13.82 -5.35 -0.15
N GLY A 101 -12.58 -4.85 -0.20
CA GLY A 101 -11.83 -4.45 0.98
C GLY A 101 -10.84 -5.53 1.43
N LEU A 102 -10.16 -5.28 2.55
CA LEU A 102 -9.16 -6.19 3.10
C LEU A 102 -9.11 -6.00 4.62
N PRO A 103 -9.17 -7.07 5.42
CA PRO A 103 -9.03 -6.96 6.87
C PRO A 103 -7.74 -6.27 7.29
N ALA A 104 -7.73 -5.66 8.48
CA ALA A 104 -6.50 -5.12 9.03
C ALA A 104 -5.50 -6.23 9.38
N ASP A 105 -4.23 -5.84 9.44
CA ASP A 105 -3.13 -6.60 10.03
C ASP A 105 -2.35 -5.65 10.97
N VAL A 106 -1.44 -6.19 11.78
CA VAL A 106 -0.66 -5.43 12.77
C VAL A 106 0.03 -4.21 12.16
N VAL A 107 0.51 -4.33 10.92
CA VAL A 107 1.26 -3.27 10.22
C VAL A 107 0.53 -2.70 9.00
N PHE A 108 -0.72 -3.09 8.77
CA PHE A 108 -1.48 -2.68 7.59
C PHE A 108 -2.93 -2.37 7.93
N PRO A 109 -3.43 -1.16 7.60
CA PRO A 109 -4.79 -0.76 7.98
C PRO A 109 -5.84 -1.58 7.21
N ARG A 110 -7.06 -1.64 7.74
CA ARG A 110 -8.18 -2.27 7.03
C ARG A 110 -8.44 -1.48 5.75
N LEU A 111 -8.56 -2.14 4.60
CA LEU A 111 -9.08 -1.52 3.39
C LEU A 111 -10.60 -1.55 3.40
N ARG A 112 -11.20 -0.39 3.13
CA ARG A 112 -12.63 -0.17 3.07
C ARG A 112 -13.22 -0.89 1.85
N GLY A 113 -14.38 -1.51 2.05
CA GLY A 113 -15.22 -1.95 0.93
C GLY A 113 -15.86 -0.77 0.21
N VAL A 114 -16.45 -1.05 -0.94
CA VAL A 114 -17.02 -0.09 -1.89
C VAL A 114 -18.11 0.79 -1.27
N ALA A 115 -18.87 0.24 -0.30
CA ALA A 115 -19.89 0.97 0.46
C ALA A 115 -19.31 2.00 1.45
N GLU A 116 -18.09 1.78 1.93
CA GLU A 116 -17.45 2.56 3.00
C GLU A 116 -16.51 3.66 2.48
N LEU A 117 -16.25 3.70 1.16
CA LEU A 117 -15.39 4.69 0.53
C LEU A 117 -15.93 6.11 0.74
N THR A 118 -15.02 7.05 1.01
CA THR A 118 -15.37 8.47 1.21
C THR A 118 -14.43 9.36 0.41
N THR A 119 -14.92 10.48 -0.10
CA THR A 119 -14.11 11.43 -0.86
C THR A 119 -13.40 12.44 0.02
N LEU A 120 -12.21 12.84 -0.42
CA LEU A 120 -11.55 14.06 0.00
C LEU A 120 -11.56 15.05 -1.17
N VAL A 121 -11.92 16.29 -0.86
CA VAL A 121 -11.83 17.41 -1.82
C VAL A 121 -10.38 17.57 -2.26
N VAL A 122 -9.45 17.48 -1.31
CA VAL A 122 -8.01 17.60 -1.51
C VAL A 122 -7.30 16.54 -0.65
N ALA A 123 -6.35 15.83 -1.26
CA ALA A 123 -5.48 14.87 -0.57
C ALA A 123 -4.51 15.58 0.40
N PRO A 124 -3.88 14.87 1.36
CA PRO A 124 -2.94 15.44 2.32
C PRO A 124 -1.70 16.15 1.73
N ASP A 125 -1.48 16.03 0.43
CA ASP A 125 -0.40 16.66 -0.33
C ASP A 125 -0.84 17.86 -1.18
N GLY A 126 -2.12 18.25 -1.11
CA GLY A 126 -2.68 19.35 -1.90
C GLY A 126 -3.30 18.94 -3.25
N THR A 127 -3.30 17.65 -3.61
CA THR A 127 -3.83 17.19 -4.89
C THR A 127 -5.36 17.06 -4.85
N PRO A 128 -6.10 17.62 -5.82
CA PRO A 128 -7.55 17.50 -5.85
C PRO A 128 -7.98 16.07 -6.20
N GLY A 129 -9.07 15.62 -5.58
CA GLY A 129 -9.75 14.40 -6.00
C GLY A 129 -9.16 13.10 -5.50
N ALA A 130 -9.31 12.92 -4.20
CA ALA A 130 -8.85 11.74 -3.48
C ALA A 130 -10.03 10.96 -2.88
N VAL A 131 -9.80 9.67 -2.62
CA VAL A 131 -10.73 8.78 -1.90
C VAL A 131 -9.99 8.17 -0.73
N VAL A 132 -10.55 8.22 0.47
CA VAL A 132 -10.00 7.50 1.64
C VAL A 132 -10.37 6.03 1.49
N ILE A 133 -9.36 5.18 1.40
CA ILE A 133 -9.53 3.74 1.11
C ILE A 133 -9.25 2.85 2.32
N SER A 134 -8.84 3.41 3.46
CA SER A 134 -8.53 2.62 4.66
C SER A 134 -9.19 3.10 5.93
N ASP A 135 -9.11 2.25 6.94
CA ASP A 135 -9.51 2.50 8.32
C ASP A 135 -8.44 1.94 9.28
N PRO A 136 -7.72 2.78 10.05
CA PRO A 136 -7.81 4.25 10.06
C PRO A 136 -7.43 4.85 8.70
N GLY A 137 -7.86 6.09 8.44
CA GLY A 137 -7.75 6.78 7.13
C GLY A 137 -6.35 7.21 6.71
N ALA A 138 -5.35 6.35 6.87
CA ALA A 138 -3.95 6.56 6.48
C ALA A 138 -3.73 6.43 4.96
N LEU A 139 -4.54 5.62 4.27
CA LEU A 139 -4.42 5.38 2.83
C LEU A 139 -5.42 6.20 2.03
N VAL A 140 -4.90 6.95 1.06
CA VAL A 140 -5.67 7.84 0.19
C VAL A 140 -5.37 7.55 -1.28
N LEU A 141 -6.38 7.19 -2.06
CA LEU A 141 -6.29 6.96 -3.50
C LEU A 141 -6.51 8.26 -4.28
N ARG A 142 -5.54 8.65 -5.12
CA ARG A 142 -5.71 9.75 -6.07
C ARG A 142 -6.45 9.24 -7.31
N THR A 143 -7.71 9.67 -7.47
CA THR A 143 -8.56 9.19 -8.59
C THR A 143 -8.06 9.59 -9.97
N GLY A 144 -7.30 10.69 -10.08
CA GLY A 144 -6.73 11.16 -11.35
C GLY A 144 -5.51 10.39 -11.84
N THR A 145 -4.73 9.79 -10.93
CA THR A 145 -3.47 9.10 -11.27
C THR A 145 -3.48 7.61 -10.97
N GLY A 146 -4.35 7.15 -10.05
CA GLY A 146 -4.33 5.78 -9.53
C GLY A 146 -3.40 5.59 -8.34
N GLU A 147 -2.56 6.57 -8.01
CA GLU A 147 -1.58 6.46 -6.94
C GLU A 147 -2.24 6.37 -5.56
N VAL A 148 -1.63 5.58 -4.69
CA VAL A 148 -2.02 5.49 -3.28
C VAL A 148 -1.00 6.21 -2.42
N LEU A 149 -1.46 7.24 -1.74
CA LEU A 149 -0.74 7.88 -0.64
C LEU A 149 -0.93 7.06 0.62
N ASP A 150 0.17 6.87 1.35
CA ASP A 150 0.19 6.24 2.65
C ASP A 150 0.79 7.23 3.64
N ASP A 151 -0.02 7.75 4.55
CA ASP A 151 0.38 8.70 5.59
C ASP A 151 0.53 7.96 6.93
N ASP A 152 1.71 7.40 7.14
CA ASP A 152 2.06 6.70 8.37
C ASP A 152 2.59 7.71 9.42
N PRO A 153 2.05 7.75 10.65
CA PRO A 153 2.47 8.70 11.66
C PRO A 153 3.91 8.49 12.15
N VAL A 154 4.46 7.29 12.00
CA VAL A 154 5.81 6.89 12.43
C VAL A 154 6.80 6.98 11.28
N PHE A 155 6.43 6.46 10.11
CA PHE A 155 7.27 6.38 8.91
C PHE A 155 6.91 7.44 7.86
N GLY A 156 6.19 8.48 8.23
CA GLY A 156 5.83 9.58 7.35
C GLY A 156 5.11 9.12 6.08
N ARG A 157 5.21 9.95 5.04
CA ARG A 157 4.42 9.77 3.82
C ARG A 157 5.13 8.93 2.76
N SER A 158 4.46 7.90 2.28
CA SER A 158 4.80 7.10 1.10
C SER A 158 3.80 7.31 -0.04
N VAL A 159 4.25 7.03 -1.27
CA VAL A 159 3.39 7.02 -2.47
C VAL A 159 3.66 5.72 -3.22
N HIS A 160 2.59 5.03 -3.57
CA HIS A 160 2.56 3.81 -4.37
C HIS A 160 1.95 4.13 -5.72
N ARG A 161 2.44 3.47 -6.78
CA ARG A 161 1.93 3.69 -8.15
C ARG A 161 0.43 3.41 -8.27
N ASP A 162 -0.05 2.41 -7.53
CA ASP A 162 -1.41 1.92 -7.51
C ASP A 162 -1.62 1.02 -6.27
N VAL A 163 -2.84 0.52 -6.10
CA VAL A 163 -3.18 -0.41 -5.03
C VAL A 163 -2.47 -1.77 -5.17
N GLU A 164 -2.09 -2.17 -6.39
CA GLU A 164 -1.36 -3.41 -6.62
C GLU A 164 0.03 -3.34 -5.99
N ALA A 165 0.78 -2.28 -6.29
CA ALA A 165 2.10 -2.05 -5.69
C ALA A 165 2.05 -1.85 -4.17
N LEU A 166 0.94 -1.34 -3.64
CA LEU A 166 0.73 -1.30 -2.20
C LEU A 166 0.65 -2.71 -1.61
N LEU A 167 -0.19 -3.58 -2.18
CA LEU A 167 -0.37 -4.95 -1.72
C LEU A 167 0.89 -5.81 -1.94
N GLU A 168 1.58 -5.66 -3.06
CA GLU A 168 2.86 -6.31 -3.32
C GLU A 168 3.92 -5.90 -2.31
N GLN A 169 4.01 -4.60 -1.97
CA GLN A 169 4.90 -4.15 -0.92
C GLN A 169 4.53 -4.78 0.43
N HIS A 170 3.24 -4.88 0.76
CA HIS A 170 2.79 -5.52 2.00
C HIS A 170 3.15 -7.00 2.06
N ARG A 171 2.87 -7.76 0.99
CA ARG A 171 3.26 -9.17 0.85
C ARG A 171 4.75 -9.37 1.09
N ASP A 172 5.59 -8.57 0.44
CA ASP A 172 7.04 -8.70 0.57
C ASP A 172 7.54 -8.36 1.99
N LEU A 173 6.86 -7.46 2.70
CA LEU A 173 7.15 -7.18 4.10
C LEU A 173 6.79 -8.37 5.00
N LEU A 174 5.65 -9.04 4.75
CA LEU A 174 5.26 -10.24 5.47
C LEU A 174 6.25 -11.39 5.23
N LEU A 175 6.66 -11.63 3.99
CA LEU A 175 7.67 -12.62 3.64
C LEU A 175 9.02 -12.35 4.33
N ALA A 176 9.45 -11.08 4.35
CA ALA A 176 10.68 -10.70 5.04
C ALA A 176 10.59 -10.90 6.57
N ALA A 177 9.40 -10.79 7.16
CA ALA A 177 9.18 -11.04 8.58
C ALA A 177 9.16 -12.54 8.93
N GLU A 178 8.81 -13.42 7.98
CA GLU A 178 8.86 -14.88 8.15
C GLU A 178 10.29 -15.46 8.04
N GLU A 179 11.25 -14.74 7.45
CA GLU A 179 12.66 -15.15 7.33
C GLU A 179 13.60 -14.43 8.36
N PRO A 180 13.44 -14.55 9.69
CA PRO A 180 14.33 -13.85 10.63
C PRO A 180 15.76 -14.44 10.69
N ASP A 181 16.05 -15.56 10.04
CA ASP A 181 17.25 -16.39 10.31
C ASP A 181 18.12 -16.70 9.07
N ARG A 182 18.06 -15.87 8.01
CA ARG A 182 18.96 -16.02 6.85
C ARG A 182 20.28 -15.28 7.13
N PRO A 183 21.42 -15.97 7.33
CA PRO A 183 22.68 -15.29 7.56
C PRO A 183 23.11 -14.52 6.30
N LEU A 184 23.61 -13.29 6.50
CA LEU A 184 24.33 -12.49 5.51
C LEU A 184 25.70 -13.08 5.20
#